data_AF-A0A935IES3-F1
#
_entry.id   AF-A0A935IES3-F1
#
_cell.length_a   1.000
_cell.length_b   1.000
_cell.length_c   1.000
_cell.angle_alpha   90.00
_cell.angle_beta   90.00
_cell.angle_gamma   90.00
#
_symmetry.space_group_name_H-M   'P 1'
#
loop_
_entity.id
_entity.type
_entity.pdbx_description
1 polymer ?
#
loop_
_entity_poly.entity_id
_entity_poly.type
_entity_poly.pdbx_seq_one_letter_code
_entity_poly.pdbx_strand_id
1 'polypeptide(L)'
;MSLRVTCIAVHPDDHDKVWVSLGGFFAGQKVYYSSNGGDSWTNLTGSLPNLPILSLVVDDNGNLYAGGDDGIFFRGAGWADWKPFYNGIPRVPVTDLILTSNNYIFASTFGRGVWRSEQYSDCPTTLDISGTQNGQKFFEASGTVNTTGKSTAGLGTQVFYRAGDKVDLKDGFRASNESEVKVYNGPCNSGIPTFFRKNNEGNTTLANYRKAVLPMENSMEFPYAHIGNWTRKGNTIQFKIDILQEGETSLILSNREGTNLRTLWSGTTIGINKIPINIPELNDQQCTVLLFHNNVLVHWQDLNSKVLEQTK
;
A
#
# COMPACT_ATOMS: atom_id res chain seq x y z
N MET A 1 6.17 -13.94 -28.57
CA MET A 1 5.15 -13.13 -27.87
C MET A 1 4.67 -12.09 -28.86
N SER A 2 3.36 -11.89 -29.00
CA SER A 2 2.77 -10.95 -29.96
C SER A 2 2.07 -9.83 -29.18
N LEU A 3 2.29 -8.59 -29.63
CA LEU A 3 1.45 -7.45 -29.27
C LEU A 3 0.11 -7.61 -29.98
N ARG A 4 -0.97 -7.43 -29.25
CA ARG A 4 -2.32 -7.42 -29.79
C ARG A 4 -3.08 -6.26 -29.17
N VAL A 5 -3.90 -5.60 -29.96
CA VAL A 5 -4.87 -4.63 -29.43
C VAL A 5 -5.84 -5.40 -28.55
N THR A 6 -6.01 -4.93 -27.32
CA THR A 6 -6.91 -5.54 -26.32
C THR A 6 -8.16 -4.71 -26.10
N CYS A 7 -8.07 -3.39 -26.22
CA CYS A 7 -9.18 -2.48 -26.05
C CYS A 7 -8.99 -1.24 -26.94
N ILE A 8 -10.11 -0.64 -27.33
CA ILE A 8 -10.19 0.66 -27.98
C ILE A 8 -11.17 1.49 -27.14
N ALA A 9 -10.71 2.63 -26.63
CA ALA A 9 -11.55 3.61 -25.93
C ALA A 9 -11.69 4.86 -26.79
N VAL A 10 -12.89 5.43 -26.85
CA VAL A 10 -13.18 6.64 -27.64
C VAL A 10 -13.72 7.69 -26.67
N HIS A 11 -13.29 8.94 -26.82
CA HIS A 11 -13.77 10.02 -25.96
C HIS A 11 -15.30 10.17 -26.13
N PRO A 12 -16.06 10.34 -25.04
CA PRO A 12 -17.53 10.39 -25.11
C PRO A 12 -18.08 11.50 -26.02
N ASP A 13 -17.42 12.66 -26.01
CA ASP A 13 -17.84 13.84 -26.78
C ASP A 13 -16.97 14.17 -28.02
N ASP A 14 -15.93 13.37 -28.30
CA ASP A 14 -14.95 13.69 -29.36
C ASP A 14 -14.43 12.41 -30.03
N HIS A 15 -15.09 12.01 -31.12
CA HIS A 15 -14.77 10.77 -31.83
C HIS A 15 -13.37 10.71 -32.46
N ASP A 16 -12.68 11.85 -32.62
CA ASP A 16 -11.31 11.87 -33.15
C ASP A 16 -10.29 11.50 -32.07
N LYS A 17 -10.67 11.60 -30.78
CA LYS A 17 -9.85 11.20 -29.64
C LYS A 17 -10.07 9.72 -29.32
N VAL A 18 -9.08 8.92 -29.68
CA VAL A 18 -9.12 7.46 -29.55
C VAL A 18 -7.89 6.99 -28.80
N TRP A 19 -8.06 6.05 -27.88
CA TRP A 19 -6.98 5.35 -27.21
C TRP A 19 -7.06 3.86 -27.50
N VAL A 20 -5.90 3.22 -27.57
CA VAL A 20 -5.80 1.77 -27.68
C VAL A 20 -4.89 1.22 -26.60
N SER A 21 -5.29 0.10 -26.01
CA SER A 21 -4.42 -0.69 -25.15
C SER A 21 -3.88 -1.90 -25.90
N LEU A 22 -2.64 -2.27 -25.57
CA LEU A 22 -1.97 -3.43 -26.10
C LEU A 22 -1.71 -4.45 -24.97
N GLY A 23 -2.05 -5.70 -25.26
CA GLY A 23 -1.67 -6.84 -24.44
C GLY A 23 -0.28 -7.36 -24.79
N GLY A 24 0.30 -8.17 -23.89
CA GLY A 24 1.58 -8.83 -24.09
C GLY A 24 2.76 -8.14 -23.36
N PHE A 25 3.91 -8.83 -23.36
CA PHE A 25 5.06 -8.51 -22.50
C PHE A 25 6.17 -7.73 -23.22
N PHE A 26 5.81 -6.64 -23.93
CA PHE A 26 6.77 -5.69 -24.52
C PHE A 26 6.81 -4.35 -23.76
N ALA A 27 7.93 -4.08 -23.09
CA ALA A 27 8.08 -2.87 -22.28
C ALA A 27 7.93 -1.60 -23.14
N GLY A 28 7.32 -0.55 -22.58
CA GLY A 28 7.14 0.73 -23.26
C GLY A 28 6.09 0.75 -24.37
N GLN A 29 5.37 -0.37 -24.59
CA GLN A 29 4.32 -0.48 -25.61
C GLN A 29 3.05 -1.08 -24.99
N LYS A 30 2.19 -0.22 -24.43
CA LYS A 30 0.97 -0.60 -23.72
C LYS A 30 -0.24 0.26 -24.04
N VAL A 31 -0.09 1.58 -24.11
CA VAL A 31 -1.21 2.49 -24.39
C VAL A 31 -0.78 3.53 -25.42
N TYR A 32 -1.61 3.74 -26.43
CA TYR A 32 -1.42 4.74 -27.46
C TYR A 32 -2.66 5.61 -27.58
N TYR A 33 -2.47 6.85 -28.02
CA TYR A 33 -3.51 7.85 -28.21
C TYR A 33 -3.43 8.43 -29.62
N SER A 34 -4.58 8.65 -30.24
CA SER A 34 -4.75 9.40 -31.47
C SER A 34 -5.71 10.55 -31.22
N SER A 35 -5.40 11.73 -31.77
CA SER A 35 -6.28 12.90 -31.76
C SER A 35 -6.89 13.17 -33.15
N ASN A 36 -6.79 12.21 -34.06
CA ASN A 36 -7.23 12.32 -35.44
C ASN A 36 -7.78 10.99 -35.97
N GLY A 37 -8.62 10.33 -35.16
CA GLY A 37 -9.38 9.15 -35.58
C GLY A 37 -8.53 7.92 -35.90
N GLY A 38 -7.25 7.90 -35.51
CA GLY A 38 -6.32 6.79 -35.73
C GLY A 38 -5.30 6.99 -36.86
N ASP A 39 -5.28 8.15 -37.52
CA ASP A 39 -4.30 8.45 -38.59
C ASP A 39 -2.86 8.54 -38.06
N SER A 40 -2.70 9.03 -36.83
CA SER A 40 -1.41 9.11 -36.13
C SER A 40 -1.56 8.76 -34.65
N TRP A 41 -0.51 8.18 -34.07
CA TRP A 41 -0.51 7.68 -32.69
C TRP A 41 0.65 8.22 -31.88
N THR A 42 0.34 8.75 -30.70
CA THR A 42 1.29 9.10 -29.66
C THR A 42 1.34 8.00 -28.62
N ASN A 43 2.54 7.56 -28.24
CA ASN A 43 2.71 6.57 -27.20
C ASN A 43 2.48 7.20 -25.82
N LEU A 44 1.49 6.71 -25.08
CA LEU A 44 1.16 7.13 -23.72
C LEU A 44 1.55 6.10 -22.67
N THR A 45 2.36 5.09 -23.00
CA THR A 45 2.70 3.98 -22.09
C THR A 45 3.37 4.44 -20.80
N GLY A 46 4.28 5.43 -20.86
CA GLY A 46 4.93 5.99 -19.68
C GLY A 46 5.60 4.92 -18.80
N SER A 47 5.35 4.98 -17.49
CA SER A 47 5.87 4.04 -16.49
C SER A 47 5.03 2.78 -16.25
N LEU A 48 4.01 2.52 -17.08
CA LEU A 48 3.24 1.29 -16.96
C LEU A 48 4.16 0.05 -16.99
N PRO A 49 3.92 -0.94 -16.11
CA PRO A 49 4.76 -2.11 -16.01
C PRO A 49 4.76 -2.91 -17.32
N ASN A 50 5.76 -3.77 -17.50
CA ASN A 50 5.78 -4.69 -18.64
C ASN A 50 4.80 -5.87 -18.45
N LEU A 51 3.52 -5.55 -18.28
CA LEU A 51 2.41 -6.46 -18.05
C LEU A 51 1.24 -6.10 -18.98
N PRO A 52 0.48 -7.08 -19.49
CA PRO A 52 -0.66 -6.81 -20.37
C PRO A 52 -1.64 -5.80 -19.78
N ILE A 53 -2.04 -4.81 -20.59
CA ILE A 53 -3.24 -4.00 -20.34
C ILE A 53 -4.37 -4.66 -21.12
N LEU A 54 -5.44 -4.99 -20.43
CA LEU A 54 -6.58 -5.75 -20.98
C LEU A 54 -7.80 -4.86 -21.21
N SER A 55 -7.93 -3.78 -20.45
CA SER A 55 -9.05 -2.86 -20.52
C SER A 55 -8.58 -1.42 -20.43
N LEU A 56 -9.25 -0.53 -21.14
CA LEU A 56 -9.02 0.90 -21.09
C LEU A 56 -10.37 1.63 -21.14
N VAL A 57 -10.62 2.52 -20.19
CA VAL A 57 -11.81 3.39 -20.20
C VAL A 57 -11.40 4.85 -20.01
N VAL A 58 -12.18 5.75 -20.58
CA VAL A 58 -11.97 7.19 -20.57
C VAL A 58 -13.23 7.90 -20.08
N ASP A 59 -13.08 8.93 -19.26
CA ASP A 59 -14.19 9.79 -18.84
C ASP A 59 -14.33 11.03 -19.74
N ASP A 60 -15.38 11.83 -19.53
CA ASP A 60 -15.68 13.05 -20.32
C ASP A 60 -14.58 14.13 -20.20
N ASN A 61 -13.71 14.03 -19.19
CA ASN A 61 -12.58 14.96 -19.02
C ASN A 61 -11.30 14.46 -19.72
N GLY A 62 -11.32 13.26 -20.30
CA GLY A 62 -10.15 12.62 -20.90
C GLY A 62 -9.23 11.94 -19.88
N ASN A 63 -9.70 11.68 -18.66
CA ASN A 63 -8.96 10.87 -17.69
C ASN A 63 -9.09 9.39 -18.05
N LEU A 64 -8.00 8.64 -17.90
CA LEU A 64 -7.90 7.25 -18.32
C LEU A 64 -7.76 6.31 -17.13
N TYR A 65 -8.43 5.16 -17.21
CA TYR A 65 -8.19 4.02 -16.34
C TYR A 65 -7.78 2.81 -17.18
N ALA A 66 -6.60 2.25 -16.89
CA ALA A 66 -6.05 1.09 -17.55
C ALA A 66 -6.08 -0.11 -16.59
N GLY A 67 -6.85 -1.14 -16.94
CA GLY A 67 -6.94 -2.40 -16.20
C GLY A 67 -6.05 -3.45 -16.84
N GLY A 68 -5.25 -4.15 -16.04
CA GLY A 68 -4.36 -5.21 -16.52
C GLY A 68 -4.03 -6.23 -15.45
N ASP A 69 -3.00 -7.03 -15.69
CA ASP A 69 -2.58 -8.11 -14.77
C ASP A 69 -2.17 -7.61 -13.37
N ASP A 70 -1.96 -6.30 -13.23
CA ASP A 70 -1.42 -5.66 -12.03
C ASP A 70 -2.38 -4.69 -11.34
N GLY A 71 -3.68 -4.85 -11.58
CA GLY A 71 -4.71 -3.95 -11.08
C GLY A 71 -5.04 -2.83 -12.08
N ILE A 72 -5.38 -1.66 -11.53
CA ILE A 72 -5.82 -0.50 -12.28
C ILE A 72 -4.77 0.61 -12.15
N PHE A 73 -4.50 1.29 -13.25
CA PHE A 73 -3.72 2.52 -13.28
C PHE A 73 -4.61 3.66 -13.75
N PHE A 74 -4.42 4.84 -13.18
CA PHE A 74 -5.10 6.08 -13.54
C PHE A 74 -4.13 7.06 -14.18
N ARG A 75 -4.57 7.79 -15.20
CA ARG A 75 -3.84 8.93 -15.76
C ARG A 75 -4.81 10.08 -15.97
N GLY A 76 -4.57 11.19 -15.27
CA GLY A 76 -5.34 12.41 -15.47
C GLY A 76 -5.09 13.03 -16.84
N ALA A 77 -6.07 13.76 -17.36
CA ALA A 77 -5.92 14.51 -18.59
C ALA A 77 -4.75 15.49 -18.49
N GLY A 78 -3.86 15.47 -19.49
CA GLY A 78 -2.65 16.30 -19.52
C GLY A 78 -1.53 15.88 -18.56
N TRP A 79 -1.72 14.84 -17.75
CA TRP A 79 -0.64 14.32 -16.90
C TRP A 79 0.46 13.68 -17.74
N ALA A 80 1.70 13.80 -17.28
CA ALA A 80 2.85 13.21 -17.95
C ALA A 80 2.84 11.67 -17.89
N ASP A 81 2.31 11.10 -16.80
CA ASP A 81 2.39 9.67 -16.54
C ASP A 81 1.22 9.12 -15.71
N TRP A 82 1.18 7.79 -15.59
CA TRP A 82 0.21 7.02 -14.84
C TRP A 82 0.54 6.98 -13.35
N LYS A 83 -0.49 6.79 -12.54
CA LYS A 83 -0.38 6.41 -11.14
C LYS A 83 -1.20 5.14 -10.91
N PRO A 84 -0.77 4.26 -10.00
CA PRO A 84 -1.62 3.17 -9.58
C PRO A 84 -2.94 3.66 -8.96
N PHE A 85 -4.03 2.92 -9.18
CA PHE A 85 -5.37 3.23 -8.67
C PHE A 85 -5.85 2.12 -7.72
N TYR A 86 -5.92 2.45 -6.42
CA TYR A 86 -6.19 1.49 -5.34
C TYR A 86 -7.39 1.88 -4.47
N ASN A 87 -8.32 2.66 -5.01
CA ASN A 87 -9.50 3.12 -4.29
C ASN A 87 -10.43 1.92 -3.99
N GLY A 88 -10.23 1.19 -2.90
CA GLY A 88 -11.10 0.04 -2.55
C GLY A 88 -10.99 -1.21 -3.43
N ILE A 89 -10.19 -1.19 -4.51
CA ILE A 89 -10.03 -2.34 -5.42
C ILE A 89 -8.68 -3.02 -5.13
N PRO A 90 -8.67 -4.34 -4.88
CA PRO A 90 -7.42 -5.06 -4.65
C PRO A 90 -6.56 -5.11 -5.90
N ARG A 91 -5.25 -5.16 -5.71
CA ARG A 91 -4.28 -5.34 -6.78
C ARG A 91 -4.30 -6.78 -7.31
N VAL A 92 -5.20 -7.03 -8.25
CA VAL A 92 -5.40 -8.32 -8.92
C VAL A 92 -5.58 -8.11 -10.42
N PRO A 93 -5.43 -9.15 -11.26
CA PRO A 93 -5.70 -9.01 -12.68
C PRO A 93 -7.11 -8.50 -12.95
N VAL A 94 -7.20 -7.38 -13.68
CA VAL A 94 -8.43 -6.74 -14.11
C VAL A 94 -8.65 -7.04 -15.57
N THR A 95 -9.77 -7.68 -15.89
CA THR A 95 -10.11 -8.10 -17.25
C THR A 95 -10.95 -7.10 -18.00
N ASP A 96 -11.71 -6.27 -17.28
CA ASP A 96 -12.62 -5.27 -17.87
C ASP A 96 -12.96 -4.17 -16.86
N LEU A 97 -13.21 -2.97 -17.37
CA LEU A 97 -13.54 -1.77 -16.60
C LEU A 97 -14.77 -1.08 -17.21
N ILE A 98 -15.64 -0.54 -16.35
CA ILE A 98 -16.77 0.29 -16.77
C ILE A 98 -16.85 1.52 -15.88
N LEU A 99 -16.95 2.71 -16.49
CA LEU A 99 -17.29 3.95 -15.79
C LEU A 99 -18.80 4.18 -15.81
N THR A 100 -19.28 4.86 -14.78
CA THR A 100 -20.69 5.20 -14.61
C THR A 100 -20.84 6.70 -14.36
N SER A 101 -21.99 7.24 -14.74
CA SER A 101 -22.31 8.67 -14.63
C SER A 101 -22.43 9.17 -13.19
N ASN A 102 -22.55 8.28 -12.21
CA ASN A 102 -22.56 8.60 -10.78
C ASN A 102 -21.17 8.43 -10.12
N ASN A 103 -20.10 8.66 -10.89
CA ASN A 103 -18.70 8.63 -10.43
C ASN A 103 -18.26 7.29 -9.81
N TYR A 104 -18.84 6.16 -10.24
CA TYR A 104 -18.28 4.84 -9.93
C TYR A 104 -17.53 4.24 -11.11
N ILE A 105 -16.54 3.43 -10.76
CA ILE A 105 -15.86 2.47 -11.63
C ILE A 105 -16.19 1.06 -11.16
N PHE A 106 -16.53 0.20 -12.10
CA PHE A 106 -16.67 -1.24 -11.89
C PHE A 106 -15.51 -1.96 -12.53
N ALA A 107 -14.92 -2.90 -11.81
CA ALA A 107 -13.80 -3.70 -12.29
C ALA A 107 -14.13 -5.19 -12.20
N SER A 108 -14.10 -5.87 -13.34
CA SER A 108 -14.12 -7.32 -13.37
C SER A 108 -12.71 -7.84 -13.09
N THR A 109 -12.59 -8.79 -12.15
CA THR A 109 -11.30 -9.30 -11.70
C THR A 109 -11.20 -10.81 -11.89
N PHE A 110 -10.00 -11.29 -12.17
CA PHE A 110 -9.76 -12.72 -12.24
C PHE A 110 -9.81 -13.34 -10.83
N GLY A 111 -10.78 -14.24 -10.61
CA GLY A 111 -10.89 -15.03 -9.38
C GLY A 111 -11.46 -14.31 -8.16
N ARG A 112 -11.89 -13.04 -8.27
CA ARG A 112 -12.45 -12.25 -7.15
C ARG A 112 -13.75 -11.52 -7.47
N GLY A 113 -14.39 -11.86 -8.59
CA GLY A 113 -15.68 -11.29 -8.98
C GLY A 113 -15.58 -9.86 -9.48
N VAL A 114 -16.65 -9.08 -9.28
CA VAL A 114 -16.75 -7.68 -9.70
C VAL A 114 -16.62 -6.77 -8.49
N TRP A 115 -15.76 -5.76 -8.61
CA TRP A 115 -15.53 -4.73 -7.60
C TRP A 115 -16.10 -3.39 -8.05
N ARG A 116 -16.51 -2.57 -7.09
CA ARG A 116 -16.96 -1.19 -7.33
C ARG A 116 -16.14 -0.25 -6.47
N SER A 117 -15.70 0.85 -7.07
CA SER A 117 -15.07 1.98 -6.39
C SER A 117 -15.66 3.29 -6.91
N GLU A 118 -15.52 4.37 -6.13
CA GLU A 118 -15.59 5.72 -6.68
C GLU A 118 -14.44 5.93 -7.67
N GLN A 119 -14.63 6.79 -8.66
CA GLN A 119 -13.60 7.23 -9.59
C GLN A 119 -12.46 7.97 -8.86
N TYR A 120 -11.36 8.21 -9.56
CA TYR A 120 -10.22 8.96 -9.01
C TYR A 120 -10.64 10.34 -8.54
N SER A 121 -10.27 10.64 -7.31
CA SER A 121 -10.26 11.98 -6.76
C SER A 121 -8.83 12.29 -6.32
N ASP A 122 -8.47 13.57 -6.33
CA ASP A 122 -7.23 14.00 -5.70
C ASP A 122 -7.21 13.61 -4.22
N CYS A 123 -5.99 13.43 -3.70
CA CYS A 123 -5.82 13.03 -2.32
C CYS A 123 -6.06 14.23 -1.39
N PRO A 124 -7.03 14.15 -0.45
CA PRO A 124 -7.32 15.27 0.43
C PRO A 124 -6.17 15.50 1.41
N THR A 125 -5.95 16.75 1.82
CA THR A 125 -4.94 17.08 2.85
C THR A 125 -5.31 16.52 4.22
N THR A 126 -6.60 16.45 4.52
CA THR A 126 -7.10 15.83 5.75
C THR A 126 -8.30 14.95 5.42
N LEU A 127 -8.33 13.74 5.97
CA LEU A 127 -9.42 12.78 5.79
C LEU A 127 -9.94 12.34 7.17
N ASP A 128 -11.22 12.61 7.43
CA ASP A 128 -11.89 12.22 8.66
C ASP A 128 -12.78 11.00 8.44
N ILE A 129 -12.55 9.94 9.22
CA ILE A 129 -13.21 8.64 9.07
C ILE A 129 -13.94 8.30 10.36
N SER A 130 -15.19 7.88 10.21
CA SER A 130 -16.03 7.45 11.32
C SER A 130 -16.89 6.25 10.92
N GLY A 131 -17.60 5.68 11.89
CA GLY A 131 -18.50 4.56 11.66
C GLY A 131 -17.81 3.22 11.42
N THR A 132 -18.61 2.23 11.06
CA THR A 132 -18.17 0.84 10.90
C THR A 132 -17.48 0.62 9.54
N GLN A 133 -16.32 -0.03 9.56
CA GLN A 133 -15.52 -0.35 8.39
C GLN A 133 -15.51 -1.87 8.18
N ASN A 134 -16.10 -2.32 7.07
CA ASN A 134 -16.23 -3.75 6.73
C ASN A 134 -15.67 -4.03 5.33
N GLY A 135 -15.15 -5.25 5.14
CA GLY A 135 -14.53 -5.68 3.88
C GLY A 135 -13.15 -5.06 3.67
N GLN A 136 -12.71 -4.94 2.41
CA GLN A 136 -11.44 -4.31 2.07
C GLN A 136 -11.63 -2.80 1.90
N LYS A 137 -10.93 -1.99 2.69
CA LYS A 137 -11.02 -0.52 2.69
C LYS A 137 -9.64 0.11 2.68
N PHE A 138 -9.45 1.11 1.84
CA PHE A 138 -8.20 1.86 1.73
C PHE A 138 -8.52 3.35 1.85
N PHE A 139 -7.92 4.00 2.83
CA PHE A 139 -8.10 5.42 3.11
C PHE A 139 -6.76 6.12 3.03
N GLU A 140 -6.69 7.22 2.28
CA GLU A 140 -5.46 7.96 2.06
C GLU A 140 -5.67 9.47 2.21
N ALA A 141 -4.71 10.16 2.83
CA ALA A 141 -4.63 11.61 2.86
C ALA A 141 -3.19 12.07 2.58
N SER A 142 -3.01 13.22 1.92
CA SER A 142 -1.69 13.77 1.67
C SER A 142 -1.05 14.35 2.93
N GLY A 143 -1.87 14.74 3.91
CA GLY A 143 -1.44 15.23 5.22
C GLY A 143 -1.85 14.26 6.33
N THR A 144 -3.05 14.43 6.88
CA THR A 144 -3.50 13.67 8.08
C THR A 144 -4.75 12.83 7.81
N VAL A 145 -4.78 11.59 8.32
CA VAL A 145 -6.02 10.83 8.47
C VAL A 145 -6.44 10.86 9.94
N ASN A 146 -7.63 11.34 10.26
CA ASN A 146 -8.22 11.19 11.60
C ASN A 146 -9.28 10.08 11.54
N THR A 147 -9.19 9.06 12.40
CA THR A 147 -10.18 7.98 12.39
C THR A 147 -10.71 7.64 13.79
N THR A 148 -12.04 7.56 13.88
CA THR A 148 -12.80 6.93 14.98
C THR A 148 -13.41 5.60 14.50
N GLY A 149 -12.95 5.10 13.36
CA GLY A 149 -13.51 3.96 12.65
C GLY A 149 -13.53 2.67 13.48
N LYS A 150 -14.56 1.86 13.24
CA LYS A 150 -14.79 0.59 13.95
C LYS A 150 -14.74 -0.59 12.98
N SER A 151 -13.66 -1.34 12.99
CA SER A 151 -13.52 -2.60 12.24
C SER A 151 -13.94 -3.77 13.13
N THR A 152 -15.25 -3.87 13.41
CA THR A 152 -15.76 -4.69 14.54
C THR A 152 -16.52 -5.97 14.17
N ALA A 153 -16.82 -6.23 12.89
CA ALA A 153 -17.48 -7.48 12.48
C ALA A 153 -17.41 -7.70 10.95
N GLY A 154 -16.79 -8.80 10.53
CA GLY A 154 -16.87 -9.30 9.15
C GLY A 154 -15.64 -10.13 8.77
N LEU A 155 -15.84 -11.42 8.48
CA LEU A 155 -14.78 -12.31 8.00
C LEU A 155 -14.05 -11.68 6.81
N GLY A 156 -12.73 -11.55 6.93
CA GLY A 156 -11.89 -10.98 5.87
C GLY A 156 -11.93 -9.45 5.76
N THR A 157 -12.38 -8.75 6.80
CA THR A 157 -12.29 -7.29 6.86
C THR A 157 -10.82 -6.86 6.93
N GLN A 158 -10.38 -6.06 5.97
CA GLN A 158 -9.03 -5.50 5.92
C GLN A 158 -9.13 -3.99 5.70
N VAL A 159 -8.69 -3.19 6.67
CA VAL A 159 -8.77 -1.73 6.60
C VAL A 159 -7.39 -1.12 6.65
N PHE A 160 -7.10 -0.26 5.69
CA PHE A 160 -5.80 0.35 5.49
C PHE A 160 -5.95 1.86 5.60
N TYR A 161 -5.13 2.49 6.43
CA TYR A 161 -5.06 3.93 6.61
C TYR A 161 -3.66 4.43 6.23
N ARG A 162 -3.59 5.39 5.31
CA ARG A 162 -2.38 6.06 4.85
C ARG A 162 -2.46 7.55 5.07
N ALA A 163 -1.38 8.15 5.55
CA ALA A 163 -1.27 9.60 5.53
C ALA A 163 0.17 10.04 5.21
N GLY A 164 0.34 11.16 4.51
CA GLY A 164 1.68 11.72 4.25
C GLY A 164 2.38 12.15 5.54
N ASP A 165 1.65 12.79 6.45
CA ASP A 165 2.18 13.29 7.73
C ASP A 165 1.90 12.30 8.88
N LYS A 166 0.62 11.97 9.14
CA LYS A 166 0.24 11.08 10.24
C LYS A 166 -1.17 10.51 10.14
N VAL A 167 -1.38 9.33 10.70
CA VAL A 167 -2.70 8.75 10.95
C VAL A 167 -3.02 8.84 12.44
N ASP A 168 -3.95 9.73 12.79
CA ASP A 168 -4.47 9.90 14.15
C ASP A 168 -5.62 8.91 14.41
N LEU A 169 -5.33 7.84 15.15
CA LEU A 169 -6.37 6.97 15.73
C LEU A 169 -6.99 7.68 16.94
N LYS A 170 -8.17 8.27 16.77
CA LYS A 170 -8.86 9.07 17.79
C LYS A 170 -9.61 8.17 18.78
N ASP A 171 -10.02 8.75 19.91
CA ASP A 171 -10.85 8.05 20.88
C ASP A 171 -12.15 7.53 20.21
N GLY A 172 -12.52 6.29 20.55
CA GLY A 172 -13.60 5.56 19.89
C GLY A 172 -13.18 4.66 18.71
N PHE A 173 -11.95 4.76 18.21
CA PHE A 173 -11.40 3.77 17.26
C PHE A 173 -11.42 2.36 17.85
N ARG A 174 -11.83 1.36 17.05
CA ARG A 174 -11.87 -0.05 17.47
C ARG A 174 -11.52 -0.97 16.31
N ALA A 175 -10.74 -2.01 16.58
CA ALA A 175 -10.53 -3.16 15.70
C ALA A 175 -10.75 -4.44 16.50
N SER A 176 -11.55 -5.37 16.00
CA SER A 176 -11.88 -6.63 16.69
C SER A 176 -11.19 -7.83 16.05
N ASN A 177 -11.31 -8.98 16.71
CA ASN A 177 -10.99 -10.29 16.13
C ASN A 177 -11.63 -10.41 14.74
N GLU A 178 -10.90 -11.07 13.82
CA GLU A 178 -11.27 -11.29 12.41
C GLU A 178 -11.15 -10.08 11.46
N SER A 179 -10.74 -8.91 11.97
CA SER A 179 -10.33 -7.77 11.16
C SER A 179 -8.81 -7.60 11.12
N GLU A 180 -8.27 -7.21 9.96
CA GLU A 180 -6.88 -6.79 9.80
C GLU A 180 -6.86 -5.28 9.59
N VAL A 181 -6.23 -4.51 10.49
CA VAL A 181 -6.06 -3.07 10.29
C VAL A 181 -4.59 -2.75 10.10
N LYS A 182 -4.28 -1.99 9.05
CA LYS A 182 -2.92 -1.51 8.75
C LYS A 182 -2.89 0.00 8.69
N VAL A 183 -1.88 0.58 9.30
CA VAL A 183 -1.67 2.03 9.36
C VAL A 183 -0.24 2.29 8.89
N TYR A 184 -0.06 3.25 8.00
CA TYR A 184 1.24 3.59 7.46
C TYR A 184 1.34 5.07 7.10
N ASN A 185 2.55 5.61 7.23
CA ASN A 185 2.89 6.91 6.70
C ASN A 185 3.46 6.75 5.29
N GLY A 186 3.06 7.62 4.37
CA GLY A 186 3.56 7.62 3.00
C GLY A 186 2.68 8.45 2.05
N PRO A 187 3.22 8.81 0.88
CA PRO A 187 2.49 9.61 -0.10
C PRO A 187 1.30 8.83 -0.67
N CYS A 188 0.23 9.53 -1.02
CA CYS A 188 -0.95 8.90 -1.62
C CYS A 188 -0.59 8.18 -2.92
N ASN A 189 -1.37 7.14 -3.26
CA ASN A 189 -1.19 6.32 -4.47
C ASN A 189 0.11 5.48 -4.52
N SER A 190 0.87 5.35 -3.43
CA SER A 190 2.07 4.48 -3.35
C SER A 190 1.74 2.99 -3.12
N GLY A 191 0.49 2.58 -3.33
CA GLY A 191 0.04 1.19 -3.27
C GLY A 191 -0.08 0.56 -1.89
N ILE A 192 -0.57 -0.67 -1.82
CA ILE A 192 -0.70 -1.38 -0.54
C ILE A 192 0.69 -1.97 -0.23
N PRO A 193 1.34 -1.62 0.89
CA PRO A 193 2.62 -2.21 1.25
C PRO A 193 2.48 -3.74 1.35
N THR A 194 3.19 -4.48 0.49
CA THR A 194 3.22 -5.94 0.57
C THR A 194 4.24 -6.36 1.64
N PHE A 195 3.77 -6.90 2.77
CA PHE A 195 4.59 -7.37 3.89
C PHE A 195 5.29 -8.73 3.64
N PHE A 196 5.40 -9.19 2.40
CA PHE A 196 6.17 -10.41 2.15
C PHE A 196 7.65 -10.10 2.39
N ARG A 197 8.17 -10.68 3.49
CA ARG A 197 9.59 -10.74 3.88
C ARG A 197 10.49 -10.73 2.65
N LYS A 198 11.56 -9.93 2.69
CA LYS A 198 12.84 -10.32 2.10
C LYS A 198 13.24 -11.65 2.75
N ASN A 199 12.73 -12.77 2.24
CA ASN A 199 13.51 -13.97 2.32
C ASN A 199 14.77 -13.67 1.50
N ASN A 200 15.94 -14.00 2.05
CA ASN A 200 17.22 -13.96 1.36
C ASN A 200 17.20 -14.95 0.18
N GLU A 201 16.36 -14.71 -0.82
CA GLU A 201 16.35 -15.44 -2.07
C GLU A 201 17.49 -14.86 -2.89
N GLY A 202 18.60 -15.61 -2.89
CA GLY A 202 19.70 -15.40 -3.82
C GLY A 202 19.16 -15.24 -5.24
N ASN A 203 19.90 -14.45 -6.01
CA ASN A 203 19.63 -14.00 -7.38
C ASN A 203 18.95 -15.06 -8.28
N THR A 204 17.62 -15.18 -8.19
CA THR A 204 16.79 -16.04 -9.05
C THR A 204 15.87 -15.17 -9.90
N THR A 205 15.53 -15.67 -11.08
CA THR A 205 14.60 -15.04 -12.04
C THR A 205 13.25 -14.68 -11.43
N LEU A 206 12.79 -15.42 -10.41
CA LEU A 206 11.55 -15.14 -9.67
C LEU A 206 11.69 -13.93 -8.73
N ALA A 207 12.86 -13.72 -8.13
CA ALA A 207 13.16 -12.54 -7.31
C ALA A 207 13.22 -11.26 -8.16
N ASN A 208 13.66 -11.37 -9.42
CA ASN A 208 13.61 -10.26 -10.38
C ASN A 208 12.19 -10.00 -10.89
N TYR A 209 11.34 -11.02 -10.99
CA TYR A 209 9.91 -10.86 -11.25
C TYR A 209 9.20 -10.14 -10.09
N ARG A 210 9.48 -10.50 -8.83
CA ARG A 210 8.95 -9.79 -7.65
C ARG A 210 9.43 -8.33 -7.55
N LYS A 211 10.66 -8.02 -8.00
CA LYS A 211 11.19 -6.65 -8.09
C LYS A 211 10.57 -5.82 -9.22
N ALA A 212 10.07 -6.46 -10.27
CA ALA A 212 9.43 -5.81 -11.43
C ALA A 212 7.90 -5.71 -11.29
N VAL A 213 7.29 -6.58 -10.49
CA VAL A 213 5.85 -6.65 -10.18
C VAL A 213 5.53 -5.94 -8.85
N LEU A 214 6.47 -5.19 -8.30
CA LEU A 214 6.23 -4.22 -7.23
C LEU A 214 6.88 -2.94 -7.75
N PRO A 215 6.26 -1.75 -7.65
CA PRO A 215 7.07 -0.56 -7.68
C PRO A 215 8.15 -0.77 -6.60
N MET A 216 9.41 -0.86 -7.02
CA MET A 216 10.53 -0.53 -6.14
C MET A 216 10.39 0.96 -5.84
N GLU A 217 9.42 1.33 -5.01
CA GLU A 217 9.69 2.41 -4.08
C GLU A 217 10.57 1.78 -3.01
N ASN A 218 11.73 2.40 -2.83
CA ASN A 218 12.69 2.03 -1.83
C ASN A 218 11.96 1.70 -0.53
N SER A 219 12.27 0.52 0.00
CA SER A 219 12.18 0.16 1.42
C SER A 219 11.34 1.13 2.23
N MET A 220 10.08 0.79 2.52
CA MET A 220 9.21 1.44 3.52
C MET A 220 10.01 2.45 4.36
N GLU A 221 10.07 3.70 3.89
CA GLU A 221 10.91 4.70 4.54
C GLU A 221 10.14 5.09 5.78
N PHE A 222 10.50 4.50 6.91
CA PHE A 222 9.99 4.96 8.19
C PHE A 222 10.59 6.35 8.39
N PRO A 223 9.81 7.44 8.28
CA PRO A 223 10.43 8.76 8.14
C PRO A 223 11.14 9.20 9.43
N TYR A 224 10.75 8.64 10.59
CA TYR A 224 11.18 9.10 11.90
C TYR A 224 12.14 8.13 12.60
N ALA A 225 11.71 6.88 12.81
CA ALA A 225 12.53 5.82 13.39
C ALA A 225 11.91 4.44 13.10
N HIS A 226 12.73 3.39 13.09
CA HIS A 226 12.24 2.02 12.95
C HIS A 226 13.06 0.98 13.71
N ILE A 227 12.46 -0.20 13.87
CA ILE A 227 13.12 -1.39 14.42
C ILE A 227 13.64 -2.17 13.22
N GLY A 228 14.95 -2.21 13.06
CA GLY A 228 15.65 -3.05 12.09
C GLY A 228 15.76 -4.50 12.57
N ASN A 229 16.76 -5.21 12.04
CA ASN A 229 17.03 -6.59 12.44
C ASN A 229 17.26 -6.70 13.95
N TRP A 230 16.65 -7.69 14.57
CA TRP A 230 16.84 -8.02 15.97
C TRP A 230 17.18 -9.50 16.13
N THR A 231 17.92 -9.83 17.18
CA THR A 231 18.29 -11.20 17.53
C THR A 231 17.89 -11.50 18.97
N ARG A 232 17.46 -12.73 19.25
CA ARG A 232 17.05 -13.16 20.59
C ARG A 232 17.97 -14.26 21.09
N LYS A 233 18.36 -14.16 22.36
CA LYS A 233 19.06 -15.21 23.11
C LYS A 233 18.43 -15.33 24.50
N GLY A 234 17.63 -16.38 24.70
CA GLY A 234 16.82 -16.53 25.92
C GLY A 234 15.83 -15.37 26.06
N ASN A 235 15.85 -14.66 27.19
CA ASN A 235 14.99 -13.49 27.44
C ASN A 235 15.59 -12.17 26.97
N THR A 236 16.84 -12.19 26.47
CA THR A 236 17.49 -10.99 25.97
C THR A 236 17.28 -10.85 24.47
N ILE A 237 16.76 -9.71 24.04
CA ILE A 237 16.66 -9.32 22.63
C ILE A 237 17.61 -8.17 22.37
N GLN A 238 18.43 -8.31 21.34
CA GLN A 238 19.25 -7.23 20.81
C GLN A 238 18.49 -6.54 19.69
N PHE A 239 17.89 -5.39 20.00
CA PHE A 239 17.22 -4.57 19.01
C PHE A 239 18.23 -3.71 18.24
N LYS A 240 17.99 -3.53 16.95
CA LYS A 240 18.58 -2.46 16.15
C LYS A 240 17.50 -1.41 15.93
N ILE A 241 17.59 -0.27 16.58
CA ILE A 241 16.66 0.86 16.38
C ILE A 241 17.38 1.90 15.53
N ASP A 242 16.82 2.26 14.39
CA ASP A 242 17.39 3.28 13.51
C ASP A 242 16.54 4.55 13.63
N ILE A 243 17.13 5.63 14.13
CA ILE A 243 16.49 6.94 14.25
C ILE A 243 16.92 7.77 13.06
N LEU A 244 15.95 8.28 12.30
CA LEU A 244 16.16 8.96 11.02
C LEU A 244 15.93 10.48 11.10
N GLN A 245 15.24 10.95 12.15
CA GLN A 245 15.01 12.37 12.42
C GLN A 245 15.25 12.73 13.88
N GLU A 246 15.46 14.02 14.17
CA GLU A 246 15.63 14.53 15.54
C GLU A 246 14.33 14.37 16.32
N GLY A 247 14.40 13.80 17.52
CA GLY A 247 13.25 13.68 18.41
C GLY A 247 13.41 12.61 19.48
N GLU A 248 12.51 12.64 20.46
CA GLU A 248 12.49 11.67 21.54
C GLU A 248 11.89 10.35 21.07
N THR A 249 12.71 9.30 21.07
CA THR A 249 12.29 7.95 20.66
C THR A 249 12.20 7.05 21.88
N SER A 250 11.13 6.26 22.00
CA SER A 250 10.98 5.28 23.08
C SER A 250 10.49 3.93 22.57
N LEU A 251 11.00 2.86 23.17
CA LEU A 251 10.56 1.49 22.91
C LEU A 251 9.74 1.01 24.11
N ILE A 252 8.50 0.63 23.87
CA ILE A 252 7.54 0.23 24.91
C ILE A 252 7.15 -1.23 24.70
N LEU A 253 7.10 -2.00 25.78
CA LEU A 253 6.58 -3.36 25.78
C LEU A 253 5.09 -3.35 26.10
N SER A 254 4.31 -4.05 25.27
CA SER A 254 2.88 -4.28 25.45
C SER A 254 2.57 -5.77 25.50
N ASN A 255 1.57 -6.15 26.28
CA ASN A 255 0.96 -7.48 26.19
C ASN A 255 0.00 -7.56 24.98
N ARG A 256 -0.58 -8.75 24.74
CA ARG A 256 -1.56 -8.99 23.67
C ARG A 256 -2.84 -8.14 23.77
N GLU A 257 -3.15 -7.63 24.97
CA GLU A 257 -4.32 -6.79 25.22
C GLU A 257 -4.05 -5.30 24.96
N GLY A 258 -2.83 -4.95 24.50
CA GLY A 258 -2.45 -3.55 24.24
C GLY A 258 -2.13 -2.76 25.50
N THR A 259 -1.99 -3.42 26.65
CA THR A 259 -1.65 -2.75 27.91
C THR A 259 -0.13 -2.53 27.97
N ASN A 260 0.27 -1.28 28.18
CA ASN A 260 1.67 -0.92 28.42
C ASN A 260 2.15 -1.64 29.69
N LEU A 261 3.13 -2.54 29.53
CA LEU A 261 3.78 -3.22 30.64
C LEU A 261 4.91 -2.35 31.20
N ARG A 262 5.82 -1.89 30.33
CA ARG A 262 6.90 -0.95 30.69
C ARG A 262 7.63 -0.38 29.47
N THR A 263 8.29 0.75 29.67
CA THR A 263 9.29 1.30 28.74
C THR A 263 10.57 0.48 28.83
N LEU A 264 11.03 -0.02 27.68
CA LEU A 264 12.25 -0.81 27.53
C LEU A 264 13.48 0.05 27.26
N TRP A 265 13.30 1.15 26.52
CA TRP A 265 14.39 2.04 26.12
C TRP A 265 13.89 3.43 25.74
N SER A 266 14.75 4.44 25.84
CA SER A 266 14.53 5.76 25.28
C SER A 266 15.84 6.36 24.77
N GLY A 267 15.78 7.18 23.74
CA GLY A 267 16.94 7.86 23.18
C GLY A 267 16.59 8.89 22.11
N THR A 268 17.55 9.75 21.80
CA THR A 268 17.41 10.88 20.88
C THR A 268 18.46 10.87 19.76
N THR A 269 19.45 9.99 19.84
CA THR A 269 20.59 9.95 18.93
C THR A 269 20.20 9.39 17.57
N ILE A 270 20.27 10.23 16.52
CA ILE A 270 20.10 9.84 15.12
C ILE A 270 21.10 8.74 14.74
N GLY A 271 20.62 7.77 13.95
CA GLY A 271 21.35 6.63 13.45
C GLY A 271 21.01 5.33 14.17
N ILE A 272 21.88 4.33 13.96
CA ILE A 272 21.65 2.96 14.41
C ILE A 272 22.06 2.79 15.87
N ASN A 273 21.08 2.52 16.72
CA ASN A 273 21.22 2.18 18.13
C ASN A 273 21.05 0.68 18.31
N LYS A 274 22.10 -0.01 18.80
CA LYS A 274 22.04 -1.45 19.12
C LYS A 274 21.87 -1.62 20.63
N ILE A 275 20.70 -2.11 21.04
CA ILE A 275 20.30 -2.11 22.45
C ILE A 275 19.96 -3.55 22.87
N PRO A 276 20.75 -4.15 23.79
CA PRO A 276 20.36 -5.40 24.43
C PRO A 276 19.35 -5.13 25.55
N ILE A 277 18.20 -5.79 25.49
CA ILE A 277 17.11 -5.61 26.45
C ILE A 277 16.66 -6.97 26.97
N ASN A 278 16.65 -7.12 28.29
CA ASN A 278 16.13 -8.31 28.94
C ASN A 278 14.62 -8.18 29.18
N ILE A 279 13.86 -9.09 28.58
CA ILE A 279 12.39 -9.15 28.61
C ILE A 279 11.97 -10.51 29.19
N PRO A 280 12.00 -10.68 30.53
CA PRO A 280 11.55 -11.90 31.19
C PRO A 280 10.09 -12.29 30.87
N GLU A 281 9.26 -11.30 30.52
CA GLU A 281 7.83 -11.46 30.21
C GLU A 281 7.57 -12.34 28.96
N LEU A 282 8.58 -12.56 28.11
CA LEU A 282 8.47 -13.37 26.88
C LEU A 282 8.22 -14.86 27.11
N ASN A 283 8.51 -15.37 28.30
CA ASN A 283 8.39 -16.79 28.61
C ASN A 283 6.93 -17.23 28.78
N ASP A 284 6.07 -16.30 29.21
CA ASP A 284 4.71 -16.64 29.64
C ASP A 284 3.63 -16.08 28.70
N GLN A 285 3.97 -15.12 27.82
CA GLN A 285 2.99 -14.44 26.96
C GLN A 285 3.54 -14.04 25.59
N GLN A 286 2.64 -13.85 24.61
CA GLN A 286 2.98 -13.12 23.39
C GLN A 286 3.04 -11.63 23.72
N CYS A 287 4.21 -11.03 23.48
CA CYS A 287 4.44 -9.61 23.71
C CYS A 287 4.69 -8.90 22.37
N THR A 288 4.34 -7.63 22.33
CA THR A 288 4.60 -6.74 21.19
C THR A 288 5.44 -5.58 21.68
N VAL A 289 6.45 -5.16 20.92
CA VAL A 289 7.15 -3.90 21.17
C VAL A 289 6.63 -2.82 20.25
N LEU A 290 6.44 -1.63 20.81
CA LEU A 290 5.93 -0.44 20.17
C LEU A 290 7.02 0.63 20.20
N LEU A 291 7.42 1.14 19.04
CA LEU A 291 8.41 2.20 18.91
C LEU A 291 7.68 3.52 18.69
N PHE A 292 7.89 4.47 19.59
CA PHE A 292 7.35 5.82 19.51
C PHE A 292 8.46 6.81 19.18
N HIS A 293 8.15 7.86 18.42
CA HIS A 293 9.00 9.03 18.18
C HIS A 293 8.17 10.30 18.35
N ASN A 294 8.58 11.22 19.22
CA ASN A 294 7.83 12.42 19.61
C ASN A 294 6.36 12.10 19.97
N ASN A 295 6.15 11.03 20.76
CA ASN A 295 4.84 10.49 21.16
C ASN A 295 3.96 9.92 20.04
N VAL A 296 4.48 9.78 18.81
CA VAL A 296 3.78 9.12 17.70
C VAL A 296 4.27 7.68 17.58
N LEU A 297 3.38 6.69 17.45
CA LEU A 297 3.76 5.31 17.16
C LEU A 297 4.30 5.23 15.73
N VAL A 298 5.56 4.87 15.56
CA VAL A 298 6.24 4.86 14.25
C VAL A 298 6.61 3.45 13.76
N HIS A 299 6.72 2.47 14.66
CA HIS A 299 6.89 1.07 14.28
C HIS A 299 6.43 0.14 15.41
N TRP A 300 6.18 -1.13 15.10
CA TRP A 300 5.91 -2.16 16.10
C TRP A 300 6.42 -3.51 15.62
N GLN A 301 6.67 -4.42 16.56
CA GLN A 301 7.15 -5.77 16.26
C GLN A 301 6.61 -6.77 17.28
N ASP A 302 5.95 -7.82 16.79
CA ASP A 302 5.59 -8.96 17.63
C ASP A 302 6.82 -9.78 17.98
N LEU A 303 6.96 -10.07 19.28
CA LEU A 303 8.00 -10.92 19.84
C LEU A 303 7.38 -12.30 20.06
N ASN A 304 7.39 -13.13 19.02
CA ASN A 304 6.86 -14.49 19.13
C ASN A 304 7.71 -15.30 20.13
N SER A 305 7.06 -15.91 21.13
CA SER A 305 7.74 -16.73 22.14
C SER A 305 8.46 -17.95 21.55
N LYS A 306 8.08 -18.37 20.33
CA LYS A 306 8.61 -19.55 19.61
C LYS A 306 9.53 -19.24 18.41
N VAL A 307 10.02 -18.02 18.22
CA VAL A 307 10.99 -17.76 17.13
C VAL A 307 12.24 -18.61 17.39
N LEU A 308 12.47 -19.58 16.50
CA LEU A 308 13.60 -20.50 16.50
C LEU A 308 14.89 -19.78 16.91
N GLU A 309 15.51 -20.27 17.98
CA GLU A 309 16.86 -19.88 18.36
C GLU A 309 17.73 -19.98 17.11
N GLN A 310 18.28 -18.85 16.64
CA GLN A 310 19.35 -18.91 15.65
C GLN A 310 20.61 -19.36 16.39
N THR A 311 20.73 -20.66 16.63
CA THR A 311 22.01 -21.31 16.91
C THR A 311 22.83 -21.31 15.63
N LYS A 312 23.67 -20.29 15.47
CA LYS A 312 25.13 -20.41 15.27
C LYS A 312 25.77 -19.04 15.12
#